data_AF-A0A8J8EQX9-F1
#
_entry.id   AF-A0A8J8EQX9-F1
#
_cell.length_a   1.000
_cell.length_b   1.000
_cell.length_c   1.000
_cell.angle_alpha   90.00
_cell.angle_beta   90.00
_cell.angle_gamma   90.00
#
_symmetry.space_group_name_H-M   'P 1'
#
loop_
_entity.id
_entity.type
_entity.pdbx_description
1 polymer ?
#
loop_
_entity_poly.entity_id
_entity_poly.type
_entity_poly.pdbx_seq_one_letter_code
_entity_poly.pdbx_strand_id
1 'polypeptide(L)'
;MRGKSLITAVIILTFAALMTYAVISLQVFGEGTGVRPLGEFYLENSYFGDYSARSPEVVTSILWDYRGIDTLFETAVFFLAIIGS
;
A
#
# COMPACT_ATOMS: atom_id res chain seq x y z
N MET A 1 24.57 -28.97 -0.21
CA MET A 1 23.82 -27.90 -0.91
C MET A 1 22.31 -28.17 -0.94
N ARG A 2 21.83 -29.36 -1.32
CA ARG A 2 20.39 -29.73 -1.35
C ARG A 2 19.63 -29.61 -0.01
N GLY A 3 20.27 -29.89 1.13
CA GLY A 3 19.61 -29.79 2.45
C GLY A 3 19.25 -28.35 2.85
N LYS A 4 20.11 -27.37 2.53
CA LYS A 4 19.85 -25.96 2.84
C LYS A 4 18.71 -25.40 1.99
N SER A 5 18.67 -25.75 0.69
CA SER A 5 17.57 -25.34 -0.20
C SER A 5 16.23 -25.96 0.20
N LEU A 6 16.23 -27.20 0.72
CA LEU A 6 15.01 -27.83 1.25
C LEU A 6 14.49 -27.10 2.49
N ILE A 7 15.37 -26.76 3.43
CA ILE A 7 15.00 -25.99 4.64
C ILE A 7 14.45 -24.62 4.24
N THR A 8 15.11 -23.90 3.32
CA THR A 8 14.62 -22.62 2.81
C THR A 8 13.26 -22.76 2.14
N ALA A 9 13.05 -23.79 1.32
CA ALA A 9 11.76 -24.04 0.68
C ALA A 9 10.64 -24.31 1.70
N VAL A 10 10.91 -25.12 2.73
CA VAL A 10 9.96 -25.39 3.80
C VAL A 10 9.60 -24.09 4.54
N ILE A 11 10.58 -23.22 4.83
CA ILE A 11 10.33 -21.93 5.51
C ILE A 11 9.45 -21.01 4.65
N ILE A 12 9.73 -20.89 3.35
CA ILE A 12 8.94 -20.04 2.46
C ILE A 12 7.50 -20.57 2.36
N LEU A 13 7.33 -21.88 2.23
CA LEU A 13 6.02 -22.51 2.11
C LEU A 13 5.20 -22.38 3.40
N THR A 14 5.83 -22.57 4.57
CA THR A 14 5.13 -22.39 5.85
C THR A 14 4.75 -20.93 6.06
N PHE A 15 5.63 -19.97 5.74
CA PHE A 15 5.30 -18.56 5.82
C PHE A 15 4.14 -18.18 4.89
N ALA A 16 4.18 -18.61 3.62
CA ALA A 16 3.12 -18.36 2.66
C ALA A 16 1.77 -18.96 3.11
N ALA A 17 1.78 -20.17 3.66
CA ALA A 17 0.59 -20.81 4.20
C ALA A 17 0.02 -20.04 5.41
N LEU A 18 0.88 -19.59 6.33
CA LEU A 18 0.47 -18.77 7.48
C LEU A 18 -0.12 -17.43 7.04
N MET A 19 0.50 -16.74 6.08
CA MET A 19 -0.03 -15.49 5.54
C MET A 19 -1.40 -15.70 4.88
N THR A 20 -1.54 -16.78 4.10
CA THR A 20 -2.82 -17.12 3.45
C THR A 20 -3.91 -17.40 4.47
N TYR A 21 -3.61 -18.21 5.50
CA TYR A 21 -4.54 -18.48 6.59
C TYR A 21 -4.94 -17.20 7.34
N ALA A 22 -3.99 -16.32 7.63
CA ALA A 22 -4.24 -15.05 8.31
C ALA A 22 -5.18 -14.15 7.50
N VAL A 23 -4.92 -14.02 6.20
CA VAL A 23 -5.74 -13.23 5.27
C VAL A 23 -7.20 -13.73 5.23
N ILE A 24 -7.40 -15.05 5.12
CA ILE A 24 -8.73 -15.65 5.03
C ILE A 24 -9.48 -15.50 6.37
N SER A 25 -8.82 -15.82 7.48
CA SER A 25 -9.45 -15.80 8.81
C SER A 25 -9.82 -14.39 9.28
N LEU A 26 -9.01 -13.38 8.93
CA LEU A 26 -9.28 -11.98 9.25
C LEU A 26 -10.20 -11.29 8.23
N GLN A 27 -10.66 -12.01 7.19
CA GLN A 27 -11.50 -11.45 6.12
C GLN A 27 -10.93 -10.13 5.56
N VAL A 28 -9.60 -10.07 5.40
CA VAL A 28 -8.90 -8.85 4.96
C VAL A 28 -9.38 -8.41 3.57
N PHE A 29 -9.78 -9.38 2.74
CA PHE A 29 -10.38 -9.17 1.44
C PHE A 29 -11.90 -9.32 1.51
N GLY A 30 -12.61 -8.30 1.06
CA GLY A 30 -14.07 -8.24 0.97
C GLY A 30 -14.55 -6.80 0.81
N GLU A 31 -15.72 -6.62 0.19
CA GLU A 31 -16.43 -5.34 0.26
C GLU A 31 -16.86 -5.15 1.71
N GLY A 32 -16.19 -4.24 2.42
CA GLY A 32 -16.72 -3.76 3.69
C GLY A 32 -18.13 -3.22 3.46
N THR A 33 -18.95 -3.15 4.50
CA THR A 33 -20.33 -2.65 4.42
C THR A 33 -20.45 -1.17 4.05
N GLY A 34 -19.35 -0.53 3.62
CA GLY A 34 -19.26 0.88 3.24
C GLY A 34 -17.80 1.31 2.97
N VAL A 35 -17.65 2.57 2.59
CA VAL A 35 -16.34 3.22 2.47
C VAL A 35 -15.76 3.38 3.88
N ARG A 36 -14.46 3.09 4.03
CA ARG A 36 -13.78 3.30 5.32
C ARG A 36 -13.70 4.80 5.61
N PRO A 37 -13.72 5.26 6.88
CA PRO A 37 -13.76 6.69 7.22
C PRO A 37 -12.65 7.52 6.56
N LEU A 38 -11.43 6.97 6.46
CA LEU A 38 -10.32 7.66 5.77
C LEU A 38 -10.54 7.76 4.25
N GLY A 39 -11.14 6.74 3.64
CA GLY A 39 -11.51 6.77 2.24
C GLY A 39 -12.61 7.79 1.97
N GLU A 40 -13.60 7.86 2.87
CA GLU A 40 -14.68 8.86 2.80
C GLU A 40 -14.13 10.28 2.89
N PHE A 41 -13.21 10.54 3.82
CA PHE A 41 -12.51 11.83 3.92
C PHE A 41 -11.85 12.23 2.60
N TYR A 42 -11.11 11.33 1.94
CA TYR A 42 -10.45 11.63 0.67
C TYR A 42 -11.45 11.84 -0.48
N LEU A 43 -12.55 11.09 -0.50
CA LEU A 43 -13.60 11.27 -1.52
C LEU A 43 -14.25 12.65 -1.38
N GLU A 44 -14.62 13.04 -0.15
CA GLU A 44 -15.28 14.32 0.12
C GLU A 44 -14.34 15.52 -0.09
N ASN A 45 -13.08 15.40 0.32
CA ASN A 45 -12.14 16.53 0.32
C ASN A 45 -11.27 16.60 -0.96
N SER A 46 -11.29 15.61 -1.86
CA SER A 46 -10.46 15.64 -3.07
C SER A 46 -10.58 16.94 -3.90
N TYR A 47 -11.82 17.43 -4.09
CA TYR A 47 -12.10 18.59 -4.94
C TYR A 47 -12.82 19.76 -4.26
N PHE A 48 -13.66 19.49 -3.25
CA PHE A 48 -14.39 20.49 -2.48
C PHE A 48 -14.05 20.42 -0.99
N GLY A 49 -14.33 21.46 -0.22
CA GLY A 49 -14.08 21.52 1.23
C GLY A 49 -12.83 22.30 1.64
N ASP A 50 -12.68 22.52 2.95
CA ASP A 50 -11.62 23.36 3.51
C ASP A 50 -10.24 22.71 3.43
N TYR A 51 -10.19 21.36 3.49
CA TYR A 51 -8.96 20.57 3.37
C TYR A 51 -8.70 20.11 1.93
N SER A 52 -9.29 20.79 0.95
CA SER A 52 -9.30 20.26 -0.40
C SER A 52 -8.01 20.45 -1.17
N ALA A 53 -7.58 19.36 -1.81
CA ALA A 53 -6.52 19.35 -2.81
C ALA A 53 -6.91 19.98 -4.15
N ARG A 54 -8.19 20.36 -4.32
CA ARG A 54 -8.74 20.98 -5.54
C ARG A 54 -8.46 20.17 -6.82
N SER A 55 -8.38 18.85 -6.69
CA SER A 55 -8.12 17.93 -7.80
C SER A 55 -9.23 16.89 -7.87
N PRO A 56 -9.93 16.76 -9.01
CA PRO A 56 -10.97 15.76 -9.17
C PRO A 56 -10.40 14.33 -9.17
N GLU A 57 -9.09 14.19 -9.42
CA GLU A 57 -8.38 12.92 -9.36
C GLU A 57 -8.03 12.58 -7.90
N VAL A 58 -8.87 11.76 -7.26
CA VAL A 58 -8.75 11.39 -5.84
C VAL A 58 -7.42 10.68 -5.54
N VAL A 59 -6.98 9.77 -6.42
CA VAL A 59 -5.71 9.05 -6.20
C VAL A 59 -4.52 10.00 -6.29
N THR A 60 -4.51 10.89 -7.28
CA THR A 60 -3.44 11.88 -7.46
C THR A 60 -3.40 12.89 -6.31
N SER A 61 -4.55 13.33 -5.81
CA SER A 61 -4.59 14.21 -4.63
C SER A 61 -4.05 13.53 -3.37
N ILE A 62 -4.34 12.24 -3.18
CA ILE A 62 -3.74 11.46 -2.08
C ILE A 62 -2.22 11.40 -2.22
N LEU A 63 -1.71 11.04 -3.39
CA LEU A 63 -0.26 10.85 -3.58
C LEU A 63 0.52 12.16 -3.45
N TRP A 64 0.02 13.26 -4.04
CA TRP A 64 0.80 14.49 -4.16
C TRP A 64 0.52 15.53 -3.08
N ASP A 65 -0.70 15.59 -2.54
CA ASP A 65 -1.08 16.58 -1.55
C ASP A 65 -1.12 15.96 -0.15
N TYR A 66 -2.07 15.06 0.10
CA TYR A 66 -2.26 14.47 1.44
C TYR A 66 -1.07 13.62 1.92
N ARG A 67 -0.42 12.88 1.02
CA ARG A 67 0.72 11.99 1.31
C ARG A 67 1.94 12.29 0.42
N GLY A 68 2.14 13.57 0.07
CA GLY A 68 3.25 14.02 -0.78
C GLY A 68 4.65 13.63 -0.29
N ILE A 69 4.83 13.50 1.03
CA ILE A 69 6.12 13.08 1.62
C ILE A 69 6.48 11.64 1.21
N ASP A 70 5.49 10.74 1.09
CA ASP A 70 5.75 9.36 0.69
C ASP A 70 6.23 9.30 -0.77
N THR A 71 5.60 10.07 -1.67
CA THR A 71 6.01 10.18 -3.08
C THR A 71 7.35 10.91 -3.24
N LEU A 72 7.66 11.89 -2.39
CA LEU A 72 9.00 12.51 -2.35
C LEU A 72 10.08 11.47 -2.07
N PHE A 73 9.87 10.61 -1.06
CA PHE A 73 10.85 9.55 -0.76
C PHE A 73 10.85 8.43 -1.80
N GLU A 74 9.71 8.10 -2.42
CA GLU A 74 9.67 7.18 -3.56
C GLU A 74 10.58 7.66 -4.70
N THR A 75 10.44 8.93 -5.09
CA THR A 75 11.28 9.53 -6.16
C THR A 75 12.74 9.66 -5.73
N ALA A 76 13.02 9.96 -4.46
CA ALA A 76 14.39 9.99 -3.94
C ALA A 76 15.06 8.61 -3.97
N VAL A 77 14.37 7.55 -3.52
CA VAL A 77 14.88 6.17 -3.58
C VAL A 77 15.10 5.74 -5.03
N PHE A 78 14.17 6.08 -5.93
CA PHE A 78 14.33 5.80 -7.36
C PHE A 78 15.55 6.51 -7.96
N PHE A 79 15.74 7.79 -7.64
CA PHE A 79 16.91 8.56 -8.06
C PHE A 79 18.21 7.93 -7.53
N LEU A 80 18.26 7.59 -6.23
CA LEU A 80 19.42 6.94 -5.61
C LEU A 80 19.74 5.58 -6.26
N ALA A 81 18.72 4.80 -6.61
CA ALA A 81 18.89 3.53 -7.29
C ALA A 81 19.53 3.69 -8.69
N ILE A 82 19.18 4.75 -9.43
CA ILE A 82 19.76 5.04 -10.75
C ILE A 82 21.22 5.49 -10.64
N ILE A 83 21.53 6.41 -9.72
CA ILE A 83 22.91 6.92 -9.61
C ILE A 83 23.86 5.91 -8.96
N GLY A 84 23.32 4.93 -8.22
CA GLY A 84 24.08 3.88 -7.54
C GLY A 84 24.28 2.59 -8.35
N SER A 85 23.66 2.46 -9.54
CA SER A 85 23.79 1.30 -10.45
C SER A 85 24.97 1.44 -11.39
#